data_AF-A0A3D9HZ76-F1
#
_entry.id   AF-A0A3D9HZ76-F1
#
_cell.length_a   1.000
_cell.length_b   1.000
_cell.length_c   1.000
_cell.angle_alpha   90.00
_cell.angle_beta   90.00
_cell.angle_gamma   90.00
#
_symmetry.space_group_name_H-M   'P 1'
#
loop_
_entity.id
_entity.type
_entity.pdbx_description
1 polymer ?
#
loop_
_entity_poly.entity_id
_entity_poly.type
_entity_poly.pdbx_seq_one_letter_code
_entity_poly.pdbx_strand_id
1 'polypeptide(L)'
;MRRRAKFVIQGDGSILSSIAKELKGKLDQVDESLLKIGRLDVDSYEDREGYPELLELISKHNLQHTFFEGREYTKKEMETAEYYQVFVPYPWLHDPEKKAKYYGTTYESQSICECGETQTSELKLDSKKIGKWQFATIDPEFIVTDSAKDIMLNNDLSGVTFQQARDFKYRESPPISQLIVLHILPPTNNNVKVVPYTWENKCPNCIQLGFLRSELIYEREKLKDAKDFNLTYEYFDAYVNRILIVSAKTRSVLTKHKIRVHGYEPISII
;
A
#
# COMPACT_ATOMS: atom_id res chain seq x y z
N MET A 1 -4.61 -17.58 -5.71
CA MET A 1 -3.61 -16.68 -5.09
C MET A 1 -3.01 -17.50 -3.97
N ARG A 2 -1.68 -17.57 -3.89
CA ARG A 2 -1.00 -18.25 -2.78
C ARG A 2 -0.58 -17.22 -1.75
N ARG A 3 -0.93 -17.44 -0.48
CA ARG A 3 -0.59 -16.53 0.62
C ARG A 3 0.63 -17.04 1.35
N ARG A 4 1.51 -16.10 1.73
CA ARG A 4 2.76 -16.32 2.44
C ARG A 4 2.78 -15.42 3.66
N ALA A 5 3.16 -15.93 4.82
CA ALA A 5 3.31 -15.12 6.01
C ALA A 5 4.73 -15.21 6.55
N LYS A 6 5.28 -14.04 6.90
CA LYS A 6 6.55 -13.90 7.62
C LYS A 6 6.25 -13.53 9.05
N PHE A 7 6.25 -14.51 9.94
CA PHE A 7 6.07 -14.32 11.36
C PHE A 7 7.36 -13.86 12.03
N VAL A 8 7.20 -12.96 12.98
CA VAL A 8 8.16 -12.65 14.03
C VAL A 8 7.50 -13.01 15.35
N ILE A 9 8.01 -14.04 16.01
CA ILE A 9 7.45 -14.61 17.23
C ILE A 9 8.40 -14.33 18.37
N GLN A 10 7.88 -13.84 19.49
CA GLN A 10 8.64 -13.49 20.69
C GLN A 10 8.17 -14.32 21.88
N GLY A 11 9.12 -14.78 22.69
CA GLY A 11 8.84 -15.59 23.86
C GLY A 11 10.08 -16.21 24.49
N ASP A 12 9.84 -17.16 25.39
CA ASP A 12 10.92 -17.93 26.02
C ASP A 12 11.70 -18.77 24.99
N GLY A 13 13.03 -18.67 25.00
CA GLY A 13 13.88 -19.33 24.02
C GLY A 13 13.78 -20.85 24.02
N SER A 14 13.46 -21.47 25.16
CA SER A 14 13.27 -22.93 25.24
C SER A 14 11.96 -23.36 24.59
N ILE A 15 10.89 -22.59 24.79
CA ILE A 15 9.60 -22.80 24.10
C ILE A 15 9.77 -22.62 22.60
N LEU A 16 10.40 -21.52 22.16
CA LEU A 16 10.63 -21.25 20.74
C LEU A 16 11.51 -22.31 20.08
N SER A 17 12.54 -22.81 20.78
CA SER A 17 13.36 -23.92 20.29
C SER A 17 12.55 -25.22 20.16
N SER A 18 11.61 -25.48 21.07
CA SER A 18 10.71 -26.64 20.97
C SER A 18 9.82 -26.53 19.73
N ILE A 19 9.20 -25.36 19.50
CA ILE A 19 8.36 -25.09 18.33
C ILE A 19 9.15 -25.28 17.03
N ALA A 20 10.37 -24.72 16.95
CA ALA A 20 11.21 -24.84 15.76
C ALA A 20 11.55 -26.31 15.43
N LYS A 21 11.80 -27.14 16.46
CA LYS A 21 12.05 -28.58 16.28
C LYS A 21 10.80 -29.34 15.85
N GLU A 22 9.65 -29.02 16.44
CA GLU A 22 8.36 -29.67 16.14
C GLU A 22 7.91 -29.42 14.70
N LEU A 23 8.13 -28.21 14.19
CA LEU A 23 7.70 -27.79 12.85
C LEU A 23 8.77 -27.98 11.76
N LYS A 24 9.89 -28.64 12.09
CA LYS A 24 11.01 -28.83 11.17
C LYS A 24 10.57 -29.62 9.93
N GLY A 25 10.72 -29.01 8.75
CA GLY A 25 10.32 -29.59 7.46
C GLY A 25 8.84 -29.40 7.09
N LYS A 26 8.01 -28.97 8.04
CA LYS A 26 6.59 -28.68 7.80
C LYS A 26 6.36 -27.25 7.28
N LEU A 27 7.25 -26.33 7.64
CA LEU A 27 7.29 -24.93 7.18
C LEU A 27 8.33 -24.73 6.06
N ASP A 28 8.26 -23.63 5.32
CA ASP A 28 9.21 -23.33 4.24
C ASP A 28 10.57 -22.85 4.77
N GLN A 29 10.57 -21.93 5.74
CA GLN A 29 11.78 -21.42 6.37
C GLN A 29 11.54 -21.10 7.85
N VAL A 30 12.48 -21.53 8.69
CA VAL A 30 12.53 -21.26 10.14
C VAL A 30 13.94 -20.76 10.47
N ASP A 31 14.06 -19.53 10.95
CA ASP A 31 15.34 -18.93 11.34
C ASP A 31 15.52 -18.99 12.86
N GLU A 32 16.33 -19.96 13.28
CA GLU A 32 16.66 -20.22 14.69
C GLU A 32 17.79 -19.33 15.22
N SER A 33 18.42 -18.48 14.37
CA SER A 33 19.59 -17.68 14.76
C SER A 33 19.32 -16.67 15.88
N LEU A 34 18.05 -16.29 16.05
CA LEU A 34 17.59 -15.29 17.03
C LEU A 34 16.99 -15.89 18.30
N LEU A 35 17.00 -17.23 18.46
CA LEU A 35 16.41 -17.90 19.63
C LEU A 35 17.02 -17.43 20.96
N LYS A 36 18.31 -17.08 20.98
CA LYS A 36 19.03 -16.60 22.19
C LYS A 36 18.50 -15.28 22.72
N ILE A 37 17.86 -14.47 21.87
CA ILE A 37 17.24 -13.21 22.25
C ILE A 37 15.71 -13.34 22.35
N GLY A 38 15.19 -14.57 22.45
CA GLY A 38 13.76 -14.84 22.61
C GLY A 38 12.94 -14.52 21.35
N ARG A 39 13.52 -14.71 20.16
CA ARG A 39 12.86 -14.45 18.87
C ARG A 39 12.99 -15.63 17.92
N LEU A 40 11.90 -15.93 17.22
CA LEU A 40 11.85 -16.91 16.14
C LEU A 40 11.21 -16.27 14.91
N ASP A 41 11.92 -16.28 13.79
CA ASP A 41 11.39 -15.80 12.52
C ASP A 41 10.99 -17.00 11.67
N VAL A 42 9.75 -17.01 11.18
CA VAL A 42 9.21 -18.07 10.32
C VAL A 42 8.67 -17.45 9.05
N ASP A 43 9.01 -18.02 7.91
CA ASP A 43 8.48 -17.62 6.62
C ASP A 43 7.87 -18.85 5.94
N SER A 44 6.55 -18.84 5.75
CA SER A 44 5.86 -20.00 5.18
C SER A 44 4.56 -19.65 4.46
N TYR A 45 4.17 -20.46 3.49
CA TYR A 45 2.86 -20.37 2.83
C TYR A 45 1.74 -20.92 3.71
N GLU A 46 0.56 -20.32 3.60
CA GLU A 46 -0.64 -20.73 4.36
C GLU A 46 -1.10 -22.17 4.04
N ASP A 47 -0.75 -22.68 2.85
CA ASP A 47 -1.12 -24.02 2.38
C ASP A 47 -0.16 -25.13 2.85
N ARG A 48 0.86 -24.80 3.64
CA ARG A 48 1.77 -25.77 4.25
C ARG A 48 1.13 -26.41 5.48
N GLU A 49 1.35 -27.70 5.67
CA GLU A 49 0.82 -28.46 6.83
C GLU A 49 1.25 -27.86 8.18
N GLY A 50 2.47 -27.32 8.27
CA GLY A 50 2.98 -26.72 9.51
C GLY A 50 2.40 -25.34 9.83
N TYR A 51 1.72 -24.69 8.88
CA TYR A 51 1.18 -23.36 9.08
C TYR A 51 0.04 -23.32 10.14
N PRO A 52 -1.02 -24.13 10.05
CA PRO A 52 -2.04 -24.18 11.10
C PRO A 52 -1.46 -24.65 12.44
N GLU A 53 -0.54 -25.63 12.44
CA GLU A 53 0.14 -26.10 13.65
C GLU A 53 0.93 -24.98 14.34
N LEU A 54 1.61 -24.12 13.56
CA LEU A 54 2.31 -22.95 14.09
C LEU A 54 1.36 -21.99 14.81
N LEU A 55 0.22 -21.67 14.21
CA LEU A 55 -0.78 -20.77 14.80
C LEU A 55 -1.35 -21.34 16.10
N GLU A 56 -1.60 -22.65 16.14
CA GLU A 56 -2.04 -23.35 17.36
C GLU A 56 -0.97 -23.27 18.46
N LEU A 57 0.30 -23.49 18.14
CA LEU A 57 1.40 -23.41 19.11
C LEU A 57 1.60 -21.98 19.64
N ILE A 58 1.54 -20.98 18.77
CA ILE A 58 1.57 -19.55 19.16
C ILE A 58 0.44 -19.25 20.15
N SER A 59 -0.79 -19.69 19.84
CA SER A 59 -1.95 -19.47 20.70
C SER A 59 -1.85 -20.23 22.02
N LYS A 60 -1.52 -21.52 21.98
CA LYS A 60 -1.38 -22.41 23.14
C LYS A 60 -0.36 -21.89 24.16
N HIS A 61 0.73 -21.32 23.68
CA HIS A 61 1.79 -20.77 24.52
C HIS A 61 1.64 -19.27 24.81
N ASN A 62 0.55 -18.65 24.34
CA ASN A 62 0.29 -17.21 24.49
C ASN A 62 1.48 -16.34 24.04
N LEU A 63 2.08 -16.70 22.90
CA LEU A 63 3.27 -16.04 22.39
C LEU A 63 2.91 -14.73 21.69
N GLN A 64 3.70 -13.70 21.98
CA GLN A 64 3.61 -12.45 21.24
C GLN A 64 4.11 -12.69 19.81
N HIS A 65 3.37 -12.19 18.83
CA HIS A 65 3.77 -12.32 17.45
C HIS A 65 3.24 -11.17 16.60
N THR A 66 3.92 -10.92 15.50
CA THR A 66 3.43 -10.13 14.37
C THR A 66 3.76 -10.89 13.10
N PHE A 67 3.10 -10.55 12.00
CA PHE A 67 3.45 -11.11 10.71
C PHE A 67 3.26 -10.12 9.58
N PHE A 68 4.06 -10.31 8.52
CA PHE A 68 3.89 -9.68 7.24
C PHE A 68 3.27 -10.69 6.27
N GLU A 69 2.12 -10.34 5.67
CA GLU A 69 1.48 -11.15 4.64
C GLU A 69 2.01 -10.73 3.25
N GLY A 70 2.50 -11.70 2.50
CA GLY A 70 2.81 -11.60 1.08
C GLY A 70 1.83 -12.44 0.27
N ARG A 71 1.58 -12.03 -0.98
CA ARG A 71 0.67 -12.71 -1.90
C ARG A 71 1.36 -12.98 -3.22
N GLU A 72 1.17 -14.18 -3.72
CA GLU A 72 1.65 -14.61 -5.03
C GLU A 72 0.45 -14.88 -5.92
N TYR A 73 0.39 -14.12 -7.01
CA TYR A 73 -0.66 -14.22 -8.01
C TYR A 73 -0.14 -14.98 -9.22
N THR A 74 -0.94 -15.90 -9.72
CA THR A 74 -0.68 -16.53 -11.01
C THR A 74 -0.78 -15.51 -12.13
N LYS A 75 -0.15 -15.80 -13.27
CA LYS A 75 -0.27 -14.97 -14.47
C LYS A 75 -1.73 -14.76 -14.86
N LYS A 76 -2.55 -15.82 -14.78
CA LYS A 76 -3.99 -15.75 -15.07
C LYS A 76 -4.70 -14.75 -14.16
N GLU A 77 -4.48 -14.83 -12.85
CA GLU A 77 -5.08 -13.89 -11.88
C GLU A 77 -4.67 -12.45 -12.16
N MET A 78 -3.38 -12.24 -12.47
CA MET A 78 -2.87 -10.92 -12.84
C MET A 78 -3.43 -10.40 -14.17
N GLU A 79 -3.88 -11.25 -15.08
CA GLU A 79 -4.42 -10.88 -16.40
C GLU A 79 -5.94 -10.69 -16.39
N THR A 80 -6.65 -11.42 -15.52
CA THR A 80 -8.11 -11.38 -15.45
C THR A 80 -8.68 -10.42 -14.41
N ALA A 81 -7.86 -9.89 -13.51
CA ALA A 81 -8.33 -8.94 -12.51
C ALA A 81 -8.86 -7.65 -13.15
N GLU A 82 -10.01 -7.17 -12.68
CA GLU A 82 -10.68 -5.98 -13.22
C GLU A 82 -10.03 -4.68 -12.70
N TYR A 83 -9.51 -4.71 -11.48
CA TYR A 83 -8.89 -3.59 -10.77
C TYR A 83 -7.69 -4.03 -9.94
N TYR A 84 -6.80 -3.08 -9.67
CA TYR A 84 -5.54 -3.32 -8.96
C TYR A 84 -5.24 -2.20 -7.98
N GLN A 85 -4.80 -2.54 -6.78
CA GLN A 85 -4.01 -1.65 -5.95
C GLN A 85 -2.68 -1.36 -6.64
N VAL A 86 -2.23 -0.10 -6.62
CA VAL A 86 -0.96 0.34 -7.20
C VAL A 86 0.00 0.80 -6.12
N PHE A 87 1.20 0.23 -6.10
CA PHE A 87 2.28 0.69 -5.25
C PHE A 87 3.10 1.73 -5.99
N VAL A 88 2.82 3.01 -5.71
CA VAL A 88 3.53 4.14 -6.34
C VAL A 88 4.84 4.39 -5.57
N PRO A 89 5.98 4.60 -6.26
CA PRO A 89 7.24 4.86 -5.60
C PRO A 89 7.25 6.18 -4.83
N TYR A 90 7.91 6.18 -3.67
CA TYR A 90 8.24 7.38 -2.89
C TYR A 90 9.75 7.63 -2.95
N PRO A 91 10.23 8.44 -3.92
CA PRO A 91 11.66 8.71 -4.12
C PRO A 91 12.38 9.40 -2.95
N TRP A 92 11.64 9.92 -1.96
CA TRP A 92 12.15 10.59 -0.76
C TRP A 92 12.33 9.64 0.43
N LEU A 93 12.42 8.33 0.21
CA LEU A 93 12.48 7.32 1.28
C LEU A 93 13.60 7.56 2.32
N HIS A 94 14.73 8.16 1.92
CA HIS A 94 15.85 8.50 2.81
C HIS A 94 15.61 9.77 3.65
N ASP A 95 14.57 10.54 3.34
CA ASP A 95 14.18 11.78 4.00
C ASP A 95 12.64 11.81 4.21
N PRO A 96 12.03 10.84 4.92
CA PRO A 96 10.57 10.66 4.94
C PRO A 96 9.81 11.84 5.57
N GLU A 97 10.48 12.66 6.38
CA GLU A 97 9.92 13.88 6.95
C GLU A 97 9.77 15.01 5.93
N LYS A 98 10.49 14.95 4.79
CA LYS A 98 10.44 15.97 3.72
C LYS A 98 9.28 15.72 2.77
N LYS A 99 8.06 15.81 3.30
CA LYS A 99 6.78 15.71 2.57
C LYS A 99 6.48 16.99 1.76
N ALA A 100 5.34 17.04 1.06
CA ALA A 100 4.94 18.20 0.26
C ALA A 100 4.94 19.53 1.05
N LYS A 101 4.48 19.50 2.31
CA LYS A 101 4.50 20.63 3.24
C LYS A 101 5.90 21.22 3.47
N TYR A 102 6.91 20.36 3.59
CA TYR A 102 8.30 20.79 3.80
C TYR A 102 8.80 21.70 2.66
N TYR A 103 8.33 21.46 1.44
CA TYR A 103 8.68 22.23 0.25
C TYR A 103 7.80 23.47 0.03
N GLY A 104 6.92 23.79 0.98
CA GLY A 104 6.08 24.99 0.95
C GLY A 104 4.74 24.83 0.24
N THR A 105 4.25 23.59 0.11
CA THR A 105 2.85 23.31 -0.24
C THR A 105 1.98 23.52 0.99
N THR A 106 0.89 24.27 0.89
CA THR A 106 -0.03 24.52 2.00
C THR A 106 -1.27 23.65 1.91
N TYR A 107 -1.77 23.28 3.08
CA TYR A 107 -2.96 22.46 3.27
C TYR A 107 -3.84 23.12 4.31
N GLU A 108 -5.15 22.99 4.14
CA GLU A 108 -6.14 23.37 5.13
C GLU A 108 -6.77 22.09 5.70
N SER A 109 -6.74 21.95 7.03
CA SER A 109 -7.39 20.84 7.69
C SER A 109 -8.83 21.20 8.02
N GLN A 110 -9.76 20.34 7.62
CA GLN A 110 -11.17 20.42 8.04
C GLN A 110 -11.43 19.64 9.34
N SER A 111 -10.40 19.04 9.94
CA SER A 111 -10.55 18.18 11.11
C SER A 111 -9.38 18.31 12.09
N ILE A 112 -9.53 17.71 13.27
CA ILE A 112 -8.47 17.66 14.28
C ILE A 112 -7.32 16.72 13.85
N CYS A 113 -7.54 15.81 12.88
CA CYS A 113 -6.42 15.08 12.24
C CYS A 113 -6.04 15.59 10.86
N GLU A 114 -4.80 15.28 10.46
CA GLU A 114 -4.23 15.53 9.13
C GLU A 114 -4.93 14.75 8.01
N CYS A 115 -5.88 13.89 8.38
CA CYS A 115 -6.76 13.19 7.46
C CYS A 115 -7.66 14.16 6.68
N GLY A 116 -7.71 13.98 5.36
CA GLY A 116 -8.60 14.77 4.51
C GLY A 116 -8.20 16.25 4.43
N GLU A 117 -6.94 16.58 4.73
CA GLU A 117 -6.38 17.87 4.41
C GLU A 117 -6.58 18.20 2.92
N THR A 118 -7.01 19.42 2.67
CA THR A 118 -7.22 19.92 1.31
C THR A 118 -6.05 20.82 0.93
N GLN A 119 -5.37 20.49 -0.17
CA GLN A 119 -4.30 21.34 -0.69
C GLN A 119 -4.86 22.71 -1.10
N THR A 120 -4.26 23.79 -0.59
CA THR A 120 -4.70 25.19 -0.84
C THR A 120 -3.70 26.01 -1.66
N SER A 121 -2.52 25.46 -1.96
CA SER A 121 -1.54 26.07 -2.85
C SER A 121 -1.18 25.16 -4.02
N GLU A 122 -0.36 25.66 -4.93
CA GLU A 122 0.34 24.82 -5.89
C GLU A 122 1.26 23.81 -5.18
N LEU A 123 1.35 22.59 -5.73
CA LEU A 123 2.23 21.55 -5.23
C LEU A 123 3.70 21.90 -5.51
N LYS A 124 4.50 21.93 -4.45
CA LYS A 124 5.95 22.16 -4.50
C LYS A 124 6.71 20.93 -4.02
N LEU A 125 7.83 20.62 -4.69
CA LEU A 125 8.70 19.49 -4.33
C LEU A 125 10.13 19.65 -4.87
N ASP A 126 11.05 18.80 -4.40
CA ASP A 126 12.40 18.64 -4.98
C ASP A 126 12.36 17.73 -6.21
N SER A 127 12.17 18.32 -7.41
CA SER A 127 12.01 17.57 -8.66
C SER A 127 13.18 16.62 -8.97
N LYS A 128 14.41 16.94 -8.52
CA LYS A 128 15.60 16.10 -8.75
C LYS A 128 15.48 14.73 -8.08
N LYS A 129 14.73 14.62 -6.99
CA LYS A 129 14.55 13.35 -6.25
C LYS A 129 13.69 12.36 -7.03
N ILE A 130 12.82 12.81 -7.93
CA ILE A 130 11.99 11.95 -8.78
C ILE A 130 12.87 10.99 -9.60
N GLY A 131 14.01 11.47 -10.10
CA GLY A 131 14.99 10.66 -10.83
C GLY A 131 14.39 10.01 -12.07
N LYS A 132 14.35 8.68 -12.10
CA LYS A 132 13.89 7.87 -13.25
C LYS A 132 12.39 7.60 -13.26
N TRP A 133 11.66 8.00 -12.23
CA TRP A 133 10.25 7.65 -12.07
C TRP A 133 9.37 8.62 -12.86
N GLN A 134 8.45 8.07 -13.66
CA GLN A 134 7.46 8.86 -14.41
C GLN A 134 6.14 9.03 -13.65
N PHE A 135 5.95 8.21 -12.63
CA PHE A 135 4.84 8.23 -11.70
C PHE A 135 5.41 7.98 -10.31
N ALA A 136 5.25 8.94 -9.41
CA ALA A 136 5.75 8.91 -8.04
C ALA A 136 4.71 9.51 -7.08
N THR A 137 4.95 9.39 -5.78
CA THR A 137 4.21 10.10 -4.74
C THR A 137 5.14 10.99 -3.94
N ILE A 138 4.61 12.13 -3.48
CA ILE A 138 5.15 12.91 -2.37
C ILE A 138 4.01 13.12 -1.38
N ASP A 139 4.08 12.51 -0.21
CA ASP A 139 2.96 12.41 0.73
C ASP A 139 2.25 13.77 0.97
N PRO A 140 0.91 13.86 0.78
CA PRO A 140 -0.03 12.79 0.36
C PRO A 140 -0.32 12.71 -1.16
N GLU A 141 0.40 13.47 -1.99
CA GLU A 141 0.10 13.69 -3.40
C GLU A 141 0.71 12.66 -4.36
N PHE A 142 0.09 12.55 -5.53
CA PHE A 142 0.63 11.83 -6.67
C PHE A 142 1.22 12.79 -7.70
N ILE A 143 2.36 12.42 -8.28
CA ILE A 143 3.09 13.22 -9.27
C ILE A 143 3.37 12.36 -10.50
N VAL A 144 3.22 12.96 -11.67
CA VAL A 144 3.63 12.37 -12.94
C VAL A 144 4.50 13.35 -13.73
N THR A 145 5.36 12.82 -14.59
CA THR A 145 5.97 13.65 -15.63
C THR A 145 4.92 14.06 -16.65
N ASP A 146 5.08 15.20 -17.31
CA ASP A 146 4.10 15.64 -18.31
C ASP A 146 3.94 14.65 -19.46
N SER A 147 5.01 13.94 -19.83
CA SER A 147 4.93 12.84 -20.81
C SER A 147 4.02 11.70 -20.37
N ALA A 148 3.98 11.37 -19.08
CA ALA A 148 3.09 10.35 -18.54
C ALA A 148 1.65 10.86 -18.44
N LYS A 149 1.46 12.14 -18.07
CA LYS A 149 0.16 12.83 -18.14
C LYS A 149 -0.40 12.77 -19.57
N ASP A 150 0.39 13.12 -20.58
CA ASP A 150 -0.06 13.09 -21.98
C ASP A 150 -0.49 11.69 -22.41
N ILE A 151 0.24 10.64 -21.98
CA ILE A 151 -0.15 9.25 -22.24
C ILE A 151 -1.50 8.93 -21.57
N MET A 152 -1.72 9.35 -20.33
CA MET A 152 -2.99 9.11 -19.63
C MET A 152 -4.16 9.84 -20.30
N LEU A 153 -3.95 11.09 -20.72
CA LEU A 153 -4.96 11.89 -21.44
C LEU A 153 -5.28 11.30 -22.82
N ASN A 154 -4.25 10.94 -23.61
CA ASN A 154 -4.42 10.37 -24.95
C ASN A 154 -5.05 8.97 -24.96
N ASN A 155 -5.14 8.29 -23.80
CA ASN A 155 -5.83 7.00 -23.65
C ASN A 155 -7.17 7.15 -22.92
N ASP A 156 -7.67 8.37 -22.72
CA ASP A 156 -8.94 8.69 -22.07
C ASP A 156 -9.09 7.97 -20.72
N LEU A 157 -8.06 8.03 -19.87
CA LEU A 157 -8.13 7.45 -18.53
C LEU A 157 -8.96 8.34 -17.61
N SER A 158 -10.07 7.80 -17.11
CA SER A 158 -11.04 8.50 -16.27
C SER A 158 -10.68 8.57 -14.79
N GLY A 159 -11.35 9.46 -14.04
CA GLY A 159 -11.18 9.56 -12.58
C GLY A 159 -9.96 10.37 -12.12
N VAL A 160 -9.27 11.06 -13.04
CA VAL A 160 -8.16 11.96 -12.73
C VAL A 160 -8.34 13.34 -13.34
N THR A 161 -7.70 14.33 -12.71
CA THR A 161 -7.34 15.60 -13.33
C THR A 161 -5.87 15.90 -13.03
N PHE A 162 -5.31 16.91 -13.70
CA PHE A 162 -3.92 17.28 -13.56
C PHE A 162 -3.78 18.76 -13.25
N GLN A 163 -2.88 19.08 -12.33
CA GLN A 163 -2.47 20.45 -12.02
C GLN A 163 -0.95 20.60 -12.17
N GLN A 164 -0.49 21.81 -12.40
CA GLN A 164 0.94 22.08 -12.47
C GLN A 164 1.57 21.81 -11.10
N ALA A 165 2.70 21.10 -11.06
CA ALA A 165 3.56 21.03 -9.89
C ALA A 165 4.85 21.79 -10.20
N ARG A 166 5.46 22.38 -9.16
CA ARG A 166 6.69 23.16 -9.30
C ARG A 166 7.83 22.60 -8.50
N ASP A 167 9.02 22.78 -9.07
CA ASP A 167 10.23 22.64 -8.30
C ASP A 167 10.31 23.75 -7.24
N PHE A 168 10.55 23.40 -5.99
CA PHE A 168 10.59 24.35 -4.87
C PHE A 168 11.72 25.39 -4.99
N LYS A 169 12.76 25.10 -5.78
CA LYS A 169 13.88 25.99 -6.09
C LYS A 169 13.78 26.61 -7.48
N TYR A 170 12.66 26.43 -8.19
CA TYR A 170 12.46 26.93 -9.55
C TYR A 170 13.57 26.55 -10.53
N ARG A 171 14.17 25.36 -10.35
CA ARG A 171 15.20 24.86 -11.25
C ARG A 171 14.57 24.47 -12.58
N GLU A 172 15.30 24.66 -13.68
CA GLU A 172 14.96 23.98 -14.93
C GLU A 172 15.03 22.47 -14.71
N SER A 173 13.87 21.83 -14.79
CA SER A 173 13.68 20.40 -14.61
C SER A 173 12.66 19.92 -15.64
N PRO A 174 12.64 18.63 -16.00
CA PRO A 174 11.55 18.09 -16.77
C PRO A 174 10.21 18.49 -16.14
N PRO A 175 9.24 18.92 -16.94
CA PRO A 175 7.98 19.41 -16.41
C PRO A 175 7.21 18.25 -15.77
N ILE A 176 6.61 18.56 -14.62
CA ILE A 176 5.89 17.63 -13.77
C ILE A 176 4.51 18.19 -13.45
N SER A 177 3.56 17.29 -13.31
CA SER A 177 2.17 17.59 -12.98
C SER A 177 1.76 16.79 -11.75
N GLN A 178 0.97 17.41 -10.88
CA GLN A 178 0.21 16.70 -9.86
C GLN A 178 -0.91 15.91 -10.54
N LEU A 179 -1.04 14.63 -10.20
CA LEU A 179 -2.17 13.79 -10.57
C LEU A 179 -3.16 13.81 -9.41
N ILE A 180 -4.36 14.33 -9.66
CA ILE A 180 -5.43 14.41 -8.65
C ILE A 180 -6.47 13.36 -8.99
N VAL A 181 -6.66 12.39 -8.09
CA VAL A 181 -7.71 11.37 -8.24
C VAL A 181 -9.02 11.95 -7.73
N LEU A 182 -10.03 11.96 -8.60
CA LEU A 182 -11.33 12.60 -8.34
C LEU A 182 -12.37 11.65 -7.77
N HIS A 183 -12.15 10.34 -7.90
CA HIS A 183 -13.11 9.32 -7.50
C HIS A 183 -12.65 8.57 -6.25
N ILE A 184 -13.52 8.50 -5.26
CA ILE A 184 -13.35 7.70 -4.05
C ILE A 184 -14.37 6.56 -4.14
N LEU A 185 -13.91 5.31 -4.04
CA LEU A 185 -14.80 4.14 -4.03
C LEU A 185 -15.67 4.12 -2.78
N PRO A 186 -16.77 3.35 -2.77
CA PRO A 186 -17.49 3.01 -1.54
C PRO A 186 -16.59 2.27 -0.54
N PRO A 187 -17.01 2.08 0.72
CA PRO A 187 -16.26 1.28 1.68
C PRO A 187 -16.02 -0.16 1.20
N THR A 188 -14.82 -0.65 1.49
CA THR A 188 -14.39 -2.04 1.31
C THR A 188 -15.31 -3.02 2.07
N ASN A 189 -15.22 -4.30 1.73
CA ASN A 189 -15.96 -5.33 2.42
C ASN A 189 -15.39 -5.59 3.83
N ASN A 190 -16.24 -5.94 4.79
CA ASN A 190 -15.85 -6.19 6.19
C ASN A 190 -14.88 -7.38 6.37
N ASN A 191 -14.70 -8.22 5.34
CA ASN A 191 -13.72 -9.30 5.35
C ASN A 191 -12.27 -8.84 5.12
N VAL A 192 -12.06 -7.57 4.76
CA VAL A 192 -10.71 -6.99 4.69
C VAL A 192 -10.07 -7.04 6.08
N LYS A 193 -8.95 -7.76 6.20
CA LYS A 193 -8.21 -7.91 7.45
C LYS A 193 -7.34 -6.68 7.68
N VAL A 194 -7.55 -6.03 8.81
CA VAL A 194 -6.79 -4.86 9.25
C VAL A 194 -6.28 -5.09 10.67
N VAL A 195 -5.05 -4.68 10.94
CA VAL A 195 -4.53 -4.59 12.31
C VAL A 195 -4.74 -3.16 12.77
N PRO A 196 -5.65 -2.92 13.71
CA PRO A 196 -5.98 -1.57 14.13
C PRO A 196 -4.77 -0.90 14.76
N TYR A 197 -4.76 0.42 14.68
CA TYR A 197 -3.80 1.23 15.40
C TYR A 197 -4.01 1.14 16.90
N THR A 198 -2.91 1.16 17.65
CA THR A 198 -2.92 1.22 19.12
C THR A 198 -3.06 2.66 19.65
N TRP A 199 -2.96 3.69 18.79
CA TRP A 199 -3.09 5.09 19.19
C TRP A 199 -4.55 5.54 19.21
N GLU A 200 -4.93 6.24 20.27
CA GLU A 200 -6.33 6.53 20.67
C GLU A 200 -7.01 7.64 19.84
N ASN A 201 -6.33 8.25 18.88
CA ASN A 201 -6.89 9.37 18.10
C ASN A 201 -7.79 8.87 16.98
N LYS A 202 -8.97 8.36 17.36
CA LYS A 202 -10.08 8.09 16.44
C LYS A 202 -10.63 9.43 15.96
N CYS A 203 -10.18 9.90 14.81
CA CYS A 203 -10.88 11.01 14.18
C CYS A 203 -12.24 10.53 13.67
N PRO A 204 -13.34 11.20 14.04
CA PRO A 204 -14.69 10.79 13.62
C PRO A 204 -14.89 10.85 12.10
N ASN A 205 -14.09 11.64 11.38
CA ASN A 205 -14.16 11.78 9.93
C ASN A 205 -13.27 10.76 9.19
N CYS A 206 -12.40 10.07 9.93
CA CYS A 206 -11.40 9.19 9.38
C CYS A 206 -11.84 7.75 9.66
N ILE A 207 -12.33 7.02 8.65
CA ILE A 207 -12.44 5.55 8.77
C ILE A 207 -11.02 5.00 8.62
N GLN A 208 -10.25 5.18 9.69
CA GLN A 208 -8.89 4.71 9.82
C GLN A 208 -8.94 3.28 10.33
N LEU A 209 -8.72 2.33 9.43
CA LEU A 209 -8.92 0.92 9.75
C LEU A 209 -7.68 0.27 10.39
N GLY A 210 -6.49 0.80 10.15
CA GLY A 210 -5.25 0.18 10.61
C GLY A 210 -4.28 -0.13 9.47
N PHE A 211 -3.33 -1.02 9.76
CA PHE A 211 -2.48 -1.60 8.73
C PHE A 211 -3.23 -2.69 7.98
N LEU A 212 -3.28 -2.56 6.66
CA LEU A 212 -3.87 -3.57 5.80
C LEU A 212 -3.07 -4.89 5.91
N ARG A 213 -3.76 -6.01 6.14
CA ARG A 213 -3.17 -7.35 6.24
C ARG A 213 -3.73 -8.34 5.24
N SER A 214 -4.87 -8.06 4.59
CA SER A 214 -5.37 -8.83 3.45
C SER A 214 -5.29 -8.02 2.16
N GLU A 215 -5.66 -8.62 1.03
CA GLU A 215 -6.01 -7.87 -0.16
C GLU A 215 -7.22 -6.96 0.09
N LEU A 216 -7.41 -5.96 -0.77
CA LEU A 216 -8.65 -5.18 -0.78
C LEU A 216 -9.77 -6.03 -1.39
N ILE A 217 -10.93 -6.02 -0.74
CA ILE A 217 -12.10 -6.81 -1.14
C ILE A 217 -13.28 -5.86 -1.34
N TYR A 218 -13.94 -5.97 -2.48
CA TYR A 218 -15.14 -5.21 -2.82
C TYR A 218 -16.26 -6.12 -3.29
N GLU A 219 -17.50 -5.76 -2.96
CA GLU A 219 -18.68 -6.32 -3.62
C GLU A 219 -18.79 -5.75 -5.04
N ARG A 220 -19.18 -6.58 -6.01
CA ARG A 220 -19.24 -6.20 -7.43
C ARG A 220 -20.07 -4.94 -7.68
N GLU A 221 -21.21 -4.79 -7.03
CA GLU A 221 -22.11 -3.63 -7.17
C GLU A 221 -21.45 -2.31 -6.73
N LYS A 222 -20.53 -2.34 -5.77
CA LYS A 222 -19.81 -1.15 -5.30
C LYS A 222 -18.82 -0.62 -6.33
N LEU A 223 -18.46 -1.44 -7.33
CA LEU A 223 -17.55 -1.08 -8.41
C LEU A 223 -18.25 -0.67 -9.71
N LYS A 224 -19.59 -0.65 -9.74
CA LYS A 224 -20.36 -0.35 -10.96
C LYS A 224 -19.99 1.00 -11.60
N ASP A 225 -19.70 2.00 -10.77
CA ASP A 225 -19.37 3.36 -11.21
C ASP A 225 -17.87 3.68 -11.09
N ALA A 226 -17.04 2.68 -10.75
CA ALA A 226 -15.61 2.86 -10.58
C ALA A 226 -14.93 3.34 -11.87
N LYS A 227 -13.95 4.23 -11.72
CA LYS A 227 -13.21 4.87 -12.80
C LYS A 227 -11.89 4.16 -13.07
N ASP A 228 -11.11 4.67 -14.00
CA ASP A 228 -9.77 4.15 -14.31
C ASP A 228 -8.75 4.42 -13.19
N PHE A 229 -8.96 5.49 -12.42
CA PHE A 229 -8.25 5.81 -11.18
C PHE A 229 -9.26 6.08 -10.08
N ASN A 230 -9.00 5.50 -8.91
CA ASN A 230 -9.85 5.62 -7.73
C ASN A 230 -8.98 5.61 -6.48
N LEU A 231 -9.50 6.19 -5.41
CA LEU A 231 -8.98 6.02 -4.07
C LEU A 231 -9.91 5.12 -3.27
N THR A 232 -9.37 4.39 -2.31
CA THR A 232 -10.18 3.73 -1.27
C THR A 232 -10.99 4.76 -0.48
N TYR A 233 -12.13 4.35 0.05
CA TYR A 233 -12.86 5.17 1.01
C TYR A 233 -12.02 5.40 2.26
N GLU A 234 -11.45 4.31 2.76
CA GLU A 234 -10.72 4.22 4.02
C GLU A 234 -9.30 4.73 3.90
N TYR A 235 -8.79 5.16 5.05
CA TYR A 235 -7.40 5.52 5.23
C TYR A 235 -6.67 4.35 5.86
N PHE A 236 -5.65 3.88 5.17
CA PHE A 236 -4.80 2.77 5.59
C PHE A 236 -3.39 3.27 5.90
N ASP A 237 -2.64 2.41 6.58
CA ASP A 237 -1.22 2.56 6.88
C ASP A 237 -0.84 3.78 7.76
N ALA A 238 0.37 3.76 8.30
CA ALA A 238 0.82 4.73 9.31
C ALA A 238 0.81 6.18 8.81
N TYR A 239 0.71 6.36 7.49
CA TYR A 239 0.66 7.65 6.82
C TYR A 239 -0.77 8.19 6.64
N VAL A 240 -1.79 7.43 7.06
CA VAL A 240 -3.21 7.83 6.97
C VAL A 240 -3.54 8.25 5.54
N ASN A 241 -3.23 7.37 4.59
CA ASN A 241 -3.42 7.61 3.17
C ASN A 241 -4.48 6.69 2.60
N ARG A 242 -5.23 7.21 1.61
CA ARG A 242 -6.07 6.35 0.78
C ARG A 242 -5.20 5.59 -0.20
N ILE A 243 -5.55 4.33 -0.44
CA ILE A 243 -4.83 3.49 -1.38
C ILE A 243 -5.31 3.78 -2.80
N LEU A 244 -4.37 3.90 -3.73
CA LEU A 244 -4.65 4.04 -5.16
C LEU A 244 -5.10 2.71 -5.77
N ILE A 245 -6.31 2.70 -6.35
CA ILE A 245 -6.86 1.58 -7.12
C ILE A 245 -7.05 2.03 -8.57
N VAL A 246 -6.53 1.24 -9.51
CA VAL A 246 -6.66 1.50 -10.94
C VAL A 246 -7.33 0.36 -11.69
N SER A 247 -7.99 0.66 -12.80
CA SER A 247 -8.59 -0.35 -13.68
C SER A 247 -7.52 -1.18 -14.40
N ALA A 248 -7.94 -2.33 -14.93
CA ALA A 248 -7.13 -3.13 -15.86
C ALA A 248 -6.70 -2.33 -17.10
N LYS A 249 -7.54 -1.42 -17.58
CA LYS A 249 -7.22 -0.49 -18.67
C LYS A 249 -6.02 0.38 -18.30
N THR A 250 -6.04 1.03 -17.14
CA THR A 250 -4.91 1.84 -16.64
C THR A 250 -3.64 1.01 -16.53
N ARG A 251 -3.69 -0.15 -15.88
CA ARG A 251 -2.52 -1.04 -15.75
C ARG A 251 -1.93 -1.39 -17.12
N SER A 252 -2.78 -1.73 -18.09
CA SER A 252 -2.38 -2.05 -19.46
C SER A 252 -1.66 -0.86 -20.13
N VAL A 253 -2.21 0.34 -20.03
CA VAL A 253 -1.61 1.58 -20.57
C VAL A 253 -0.26 1.87 -19.91
N LEU A 254 -0.18 1.86 -18.57
CA LEU A 254 1.07 2.13 -17.86
C LEU A 254 2.16 1.13 -18.24
N THR A 255 1.81 -0.16 -18.32
CA THR A 255 2.74 -1.24 -18.70
C THR A 255 3.22 -1.09 -20.14
N LYS A 256 2.29 -0.89 -21.09
CA LYS A 256 2.60 -0.71 -22.53
C LYS A 256 3.57 0.46 -22.76
N HIS A 257 3.36 1.56 -22.04
CA HIS A 257 4.19 2.76 -22.16
C HIS A 257 5.37 2.81 -21.19
N LYS A 258 5.63 1.73 -20.44
CA LYS A 258 6.74 1.59 -19.49
C LYS A 258 6.74 2.66 -18.38
N ILE A 259 5.57 3.20 -18.01
CA ILE A 259 5.41 4.07 -16.85
C ILE A 259 5.52 3.19 -15.61
N ARG A 260 6.68 3.25 -14.94
CA ARG A 260 7.03 2.31 -13.87
C ARG A 260 6.39 2.69 -12.53
N VAL A 261 5.88 1.68 -11.85
CA VAL A 261 5.44 1.70 -10.45
C VAL A 261 6.18 0.56 -9.69
N HIS A 262 6.08 0.47 -8.36
CA HIS A 262 6.69 -0.63 -7.60
C HIS A 262 5.99 -1.97 -7.85
N GLY A 263 4.68 -1.96 -8.08
CA GLY A 263 3.93 -3.18 -8.33
C GLY A 263 2.43 -2.94 -8.42
N TYR A 264 1.73 -4.02 -8.71
CA TYR A 264 0.28 -4.10 -8.75
C TYR A 264 -0.17 -5.29 -7.91
N GLU A 265 -1.22 -5.12 -7.12
CA GLU A 265 -1.94 -6.22 -6.49
C GLU A 265 -3.39 -6.23 -6.98
N PRO A 266 -3.91 -7.35 -7.52
CA PRO A 266 -5.33 -7.51 -7.78
C PRO A 266 -6.17 -7.21 -6.55
N ILE A 267 -7.29 -6.51 -6.73
CA ILE A 267 -8.34 -6.46 -5.71
C ILE A 267 -9.27 -7.66 -5.89
N SER A 268 -9.77 -8.21 -4.79
CA SER A 268 -10.78 -9.27 -4.81
C SER A 268 -12.17 -8.67 -5.03
N ILE A 269 -12.94 -9.25 -5.95
CA ILE A 269 -14.33 -8.87 -6.21
C ILE A 269 -15.22 -10.07 -5.89
N ILE A 270 -16.13 -9.89 -4.94
CA ILE A 270 -17.09 -10.91 -4.47
C ILE A 270 -18.53 -10.55 -4.85
#